data_AF-A0A2H5ZHC0-F1
#
_entry.id   AF-A0A2H5ZHC0-F1
#
_cell.length_a   1.000
_cell.length_b   1.000
_cell.length_c   1.000
_cell.angle_alpha   90.00
_cell.angle_beta   90.00
_cell.angle_gamma   90.00
#
_symmetry.space_group_name_H-M   'P 1'
#
loop_
_entity.id
_entity.type
_entity.pdbx_description
1 polymer ?
#
loop_
_entity_poly.entity_id
_entity_poly.type
_entity_poly.pdbx_seq_one_letter_code
_entity_poly.pdbx_strand_id
1 'polypeptide(L)'
;MRYQQWLLSSVCLALILSALPTRAEVRRETPARRPYITEIGDPYPISRATLDREAARMEELRLYLDQYGYPDYAEVQEIRPEWPWDSYEVRLYYLRRNVEVDFGRAFTLAESYPNLGLLKFSGGIPASKRLQIELALNPPEPPPPPAVTTQPQPEAQASQPTKPSLEELVARVEAAADRAAAAAEDAVRQSEAAERAANRTVEIVDRLLEQSERQAR
;
A
#
# COMPACT_ATOMS: atom_id res chain seq x y z
N MET A 1 -44.13 1.89 -58.21
CA MET A 1 -43.17 2.86 -57.66
C MET A 1 -43.48 3.10 -56.18
N ARG A 2 -42.79 2.43 -55.26
CA ARG A 2 -42.80 2.69 -53.79
C ARG A 2 -41.92 1.64 -53.09
N TYR A 3 -40.60 1.82 -53.09
CA TYR A 3 -39.66 1.05 -52.26
C TYR A 3 -38.36 1.85 -52.12
N GLN A 4 -38.38 2.96 -51.36
CA GLN A 4 -37.15 3.71 -51.10
C GLN A 4 -37.26 4.56 -49.82
N GLN A 5 -37.56 3.94 -48.69
CA GLN A 5 -37.67 4.69 -47.43
C GLN A 5 -37.46 3.85 -46.16
N TRP A 6 -36.50 2.93 -46.12
CA TRP A 6 -36.17 2.19 -44.89
C TRP A 6 -34.69 1.79 -44.82
N LEU A 7 -33.75 2.75 -44.88
CA LEU A 7 -32.32 2.44 -44.66
C LEU A 7 -31.52 3.59 -43.99
N LEU A 8 -32.13 4.38 -43.10
CA LEU A 8 -31.40 5.48 -42.41
C LEU A 8 -31.69 5.55 -40.90
N SER A 9 -31.67 4.41 -40.20
CA SER A 9 -31.75 4.41 -38.72
C SER A 9 -30.84 3.37 -38.05
N SER A 10 -29.75 2.95 -38.70
CA SER A 10 -28.90 1.86 -38.21
C SER A 10 -27.41 2.22 -38.06
N VAL A 11 -27.07 3.50 -37.88
CA VAL A 11 -25.68 3.93 -37.64
C VAL A 11 -25.64 5.06 -36.60
N CYS A 12 -25.99 4.76 -35.34
CA CYS A 12 -25.67 5.65 -34.21
C CYS A 12 -25.50 4.92 -32.87
N LEU A 13 -25.44 3.58 -32.84
CA LEU A 13 -25.40 2.83 -31.58
C LEU A 13 -24.25 1.81 -31.52
N ALA A 14 -23.02 2.22 -31.86
CA ALA A 14 -21.86 1.34 -31.78
C ALA A 14 -20.55 2.07 -31.42
N LEU A 15 -20.60 3.11 -30.58
CA LEU A 15 -19.40 3.84 -30.13
C LEU A 15 -19.43 4.18 -28.61
N ILE A 16 -20.00 3.28 -27.78
CA ILE A 16 -19.93 3.38 -26.30
C ILE A 16 -19.53 2.02 -25.65
N LEU A 17 -18.79 1.19 -26.36
CA LEU A 17 -18.03 0.07 -25.77
C LEU A 17 -16.60 0.27 -26.30
N SER A 18 -15.58 0.60 -25.52
CA SER A 18 -15.08 -0.17 -24.39
C SER A 18 -13.98 0.63 -23.67
N ALA A 19 -14.35 1.56 -22.79
CA ALA A 19 -13.45 2.02 -21.74
C ALA A 19 -13.61 1.11 -20.52
N LEU A 20 -13.31 -0.19 -20.70
CA LEU A 20 -13.12 -1.04 -19.53
C LEU A 20 -11.86 -0.54 -18.84
N PRO A 21 -11.89 -0.22 -17.54
CA PRO A 21 -10.67 0.06 -16.81
C PRO A 21 -9.79 -1.18 -16.97
N THR A 22 -8.63 -1.01 -17.60
CA THR A 22 -7.56 -2.00 -17.56
C THR A 22 -7.26 -2.21 -16.08
N ARG A 23 -7.79 -3.30 -15.52
CA ARG A 23 -7.40 -3.77 -14.20
C ARG A 23 -5.88 -3.86 -14.25
N ALA A 24 -5.19 -3.02 -13.49
CA ALA A 24 -3.75 -3.07 -13.38
C ALA A 24 -3.39 -4.51 -13.01
N GLU A 25 -2.69 -5.19 -13.92
CA GLU A 25 -2.31 -6.58 -13.73
C GLU A 25 -1.33 -6.63 -12.55
N VAL A 26 -1.77 -7.22 -11.44
CA VAL A 26 -0.94 -7.34 -10.25
C VAL A 26 0.21 -8.30 -10.55
N ARG A 27 1.45 -7.79 -10.52
CA ARG A 27 2.67 -8.58 -10.73
C ARG A 27 2.70 -9.76 -9.75
N ARG A 28 3.04 -10.94 -10.27
CA ARG A 28 3.23 -12.15 -9.46
C ARG A 28 4.56 -12.78 -9.80
N GLU A 29 5.39 -13.00 -8.80
CA GLU A 29 6.72 -13.55 -8.99
C GLU A 29 7.03 -14.60 -7.92
N THR A 30 7.58 -15.73 -8.33
CA THR A 30 8.09 -16.75 -7.41
C THR A 30 9.60 -16.60 -7.33
N PRO A 31 10.16 -16.14 -6.19
CA PRO A 31 11.60 -15.95 -6.07
C PRO A 31 12.34 -17.28 -6.17
N ALA A 32 13.43 -17.33 -6.94
CA ALA A 32 14.22 -18.55 -7.12
C ALA A 32 14.74 -19.13 -5.78
N ARG A 33 15.02 -18.27 -4.80
CA ARG A 33 15.48 -18.66 -3.45
C ARG A 33 14.37 -19.09 -2.48
N ARG A 34 13.10 -18.87 -2.84
CA ARG A 34 11.92 -19.19 -2.01
C ARG A 34 10.80 -19.73 -2.91
N PRO A 35 10.94 -20.95 -3.45
CA PRO A 35 9.99 -21.49 -4.42
C PRO A 35 8.59 -21.77 -3.85
N TYR A 36 8.44 -21.73 -2.53
CA TYR A 36 7.20 -22.01 -1.80
C TYR A 36 6.32 -20.77 -1.56
N ILE A 37 6.72 -19.58 -2.03
CA ILE A 37 5.89 -18.37 -1.98
C ILE A 37 5.74 -17.75 -3.36
N THR A 38 4.60 -17.08 -3.59
CA THR A 38 4.43 -16.15 -4.70
C THR A 38 4.30 -14.74 -4.16
N GLU A 39 5.22 -13.85 -4.51
CA GLU A 39 5.17 -12.42 -4.20
C GLU A 39 4.08 -11.75 -5.05
N ILE A 40 3.28 -10.89 -4.43
CA ILE A 40 2.17 -10.18 -5.06
C ILE A 40 2.47 -8.69 -5.01
N GLY A 41 2.49 -8.04 -6.17
CA GLY A 41 2.77 -6.61 -6.27
C GLY A 41 4.19 -6.23 -5.85
N ASP A 42 4.44 -4.92 -5.80
CA ASP A 42 5.72 -4.38 -5.36
C ASP A 42 5.74 -4.23 -3.83
N PRO A 43 6.89 -4.44 -3.18
CA PRO A 43 7.01 -4.24 -1.74
C PRO A 43 6.88 -2.76 -1.37
N TYR A 44 6.39 -2.51 -0.15
CA TYR A 44 6.19 -1.17 0.38
C TYR A 44 7.18 -0.84 1.50
N PRO A 45 7.98 0.22 1.39
CA PRO A 45 8.84 0.65 2.49
C PRO A 45 8.00 0.98 3.72
N ILE A 46 8.48 0.56 4.89
CA ILE A 46 7.83 0.88 6.17
C ILE A 46 8.71 1.78 7.03
N SER A 47 8.07 2.72 7.73
CA SER A 47 8.75 3.58 8.70
C SER A 47 9.08 2.80 9.98
N ARG A 48 9.96 3.38 10.80
CA ARG A 48 10.28 2.84 12.14
C ARG A 48 9.04 2.61 13.00
N ALA A 49 8.11 3.56 13.02
CA ALA A 49 6.87 3.44 13.79
C ALA A 49 5.98 2.28 13.29
N THR A 50 5.96 2.02 11.98
CA THR A 50 5.26 0.84 11.44
C THR A 50 5.98 -0.45 11.80
N LEU A 51 7.31 -0.48 11.72
CA LEU A 51 8.10 -1.64 12.13
C LEU A 51 7.90 -1.97 13.62
N ASP A 52 7.83 -0.96 14.49
CA ASP A 52 7.58 -1.15 15.93
C ASP A 52 6.19 -1.77 16.19
N ARG A 53 5.17 -1.37 15.41
CA ARG A 53 3.84 -1.98 15.49
C ARG A 53 3.82 -3.42 15.01
N GLU A 54 4.57 -3.74 13.97
CA GLU A 54 4.69 -5.13 13.51
C GLU A 54 5.48 -5.99 14.52
N ALA A 55 6.54 -5.46 15.11
CA ALA A 55 7.29 -6.11 16.18
C ALA A 55 6.42 -6.38 17.43
N ALA A 56 5.50 -5.48 17.77
CA ALA A 56 4.54 -5.71 18.86
C ALA A 56 3.58 -6.88 18.59
N ARG A 57 3.42 -7.29 17.32
CA ARG A 57 2.55 -8.40 16.90
C ARG A 57 3.31 -9.70 16.61
N MET A 58 4.63 -9.65 16.54
CA MET A 58 5.51 -10.75 16.13
C MET A 58 6.69 -10.85 17.11
N GLU A 59 6.58 -11.74 18.09
CA GLU A 59 7.59 -11.85 19.16
C GLU A 59 9.01 -12.05 18.63
N GLU A 60 9.21 -12.94 17.65
CA GLU A 60 10.52 -13.17 17.05
C GLU A 60 11.08 -11.95 16.33
N LEU A 61 10.24 -11.13 15.68
CA LEU A 61 10.70 -9.88 15.08
C LEU A 61 11.17 -8.91 16.17
N ARG A 62 10.43 -8.79 17.27
CA ARG A 62 10.81 -7.96 18.42
C ARG A 62 12.13 -8.44 19.04
N LEU A 63 12.27 -9.73 19.31
CA LEU A 63 13.49 -10.31 19.88
C LEU A 63 14.69 -10.13 18.94
N TYR A 64 14.47 -10.29 17.64
CA TYR A 64 15.52 -10.07 16.65
C TYR A 64 15.99 -8.61 16.64
N LEU A 65 15.07 -7.64 16.66
CA LEU A 65 15.41 -6.21 16.70
C LEU A 65 16.11 -5.83 18.01
N ASP A 66 15.74 -6.42 19.14
CA ASP A 66 16.42 -6.21 20.43
C ASP A 66 17.87 -6.73 20.39
N GLN A 67 18.09 -7.90 19.80
CA GLN A 67 19.40 -8.52 19.73
C GLN A 67 20.34 -7.88 18.69
N TYR A 68 19.82 -7.52 17.52
CA TYR A 68 20.63 -7.10 16.37
C TYR A 68 20.54 -5.60 16.05
N GLY A 69 19.62 -4.88 16.69
CA GLY A 69 19.31 -3.48 16.42
C GLY A 69 18.34 -3.29 15.25
N TYR A 70 18.07 -2.03 14.91
CA TYR A 70 17.21 -1.69 13.78
C TYR A 70 17.93 -1.85 12.43
N PRO A 71 17.20 -2.23 11.36
CA PRO A 71 17.77 -2.32 10.02
C PRO A 71 18.00 -0.94 9.39
N ASP A 72 18.81 -0.91 8.33
CA ASP A 72 19.00 0.29 7.50
C ASP A 72 17.75 0.56 6.65
N TYR A 73 17.02 -0.49 6.27
CA TYR A 73 15.78 -0.40 5.48
C TYR A 73 14.84 -1.55 5.82
N ALA A 74 13.54 -1.29 5.80
CA ALA A 74 12.50 -2.30 6.05
C ALA A 74 11.33 -2.11 5.10
N GLU A 75 10.70 -3.21 4.69
CA GLU A 75 9.51 -3.19 3.83
C GLU A 75 8.54 -4.31 4.21
N VAL A 76 7.31 -4.17 3.74
CA VAL A 76 6.30 -5.23 3.74
C VAL A 76 6.12 -5.72 2.31
N GLN A 77 6.19 -7.05 2.14
CA GLN A 77 5.87 -7.71 0.88
C GLN A 77 4.60 -8.54 1.04
N GLU A 78 3.60 -8.26 0.21
CA GLU A 78 2.45 -9.16 0.08
C GLU A 78 2.86 -10.45 -0.61
N ILE A 79 2.39 -11.56 -0.06
CA ILE A 79 2.69 -12.90 -0.56
C ILE A 79 1.42 -13.75 -0.59
N ARG A 80 1.42 -14.76 -1.46
CA ARG A 80 0.47 -15.87 -1.42
C ARG A 80 1.20 -17.10 -0.91
N PRO A 81 1.16 -17.36 0.40
CA PRO A 81 1.69 -18.60 0.93
C PRO A 81 0.63 -19.69 0.94
N GLU A 82 1.06 -20.90 1.26
CA GLU A 82 0.18 -21.97 1.72
C GLU A 82 -0.28 -21.70 3.16
N TRP A 83 -1.43 -22.25 3.55
CA TRP A 83 -1.84 -22.27 4.95
C TRP A 83 -0.75 -22.98 5.78
N PRO A 84 -0.35 -22.49 6.98
CA PRO A 84 -1.06 -21.56 7.86
C PRO A 84 -0.54 -20.10 7.84
N TRP A 85 0.15 -19.67 6.81
CA TRP A 85 0.84 -18.39 6.82
C TRP A 85 -0.07 -17.21 6.46
N ASP A 86 0.27 -16.04 7.02
CA ASP A 86 -0.34 -14.76 6.70
C ASP A 86 0.05 -14.26 5.30
N SER A 87 -0.77 -13.39 4.71
CA SER A 87 -0.61 -12.94 3.33
C SER A 87 0.48 -11.87 3.13
N TYR A 88 1.36 -11.66 4.10
CA TYR A 88 2.48 -10.74 3.98
C TYR A 88 3.68 -11.15 4.85
N GLU A 89 4.84 -10.64 4.49
CA GLU A 89 6.09 -10.76 5.24
C GLU A 89 6.67 -9.37 5.52
N VAL A 90 7.33 -9.23 6.67
CA VAL A 90 8.15 -8.07 7.01
C VAL A 90 9.60 -8.41 6.67
N ARG A 91 10.24 -7.63 5.80
CA ARG A 91 11.63 -7.83 5.38
C ARG A 91 12.52 -6.75 5.94
N LEU A 92 13.63 -7.18 6.54
CA LEU A 92 14.64 -6.28 7.11
C LEU A 92 15.94 -6.39 6.31
N TYR A 93 16.54 -5.24 6.01
CA TYR A 93 17.78 -5.15 5.26
C TYR A 93 18.86 -4.44 6.09
N TYR A 94 19.93 -5.16 6.39
CA TYR A 94 21.13 -4.65 7.03
C TYR A 94 22.22 -4.49 5.97
N LEU A 95 22.26 -3.31 5.33
CA LEU A 95 23.12 -3.01 4.18
C LEU A 95 24.60 -3.18 4.53
N ARG A 96 25.01 -2.78 5.74
CA ARG A 96 26.41 -2.92 6.19
C ARG A 96 26.85 -4.38 6.31
N ARG A 97 25.93 -5.28 6.66
CA ARG A 97 26.21 -6.71 6.84
C ARG A 97 25.90 -7.53 5.59
N ASN A 98 25.27 -6.92 4.59
CA ASN A 98 24.70 -7.59 3.43
C ASN A 98 23.74 -8.72 3.83
N VAL A 99 22.86 -8.45 4.81
CA VAL A 99 21.90 -9.43 5.33
C VAL A 99 20.47 -8.96 5.06
N GLU A 100 19.67 -9.88 4.53
CA GLU A 100 18.22 -9.82 4.44
C GLU A 100 17.63 -10.88 5.36
N VAL A 101 16.64 -10.49 6.15
CA VAL A 101 15.85 -11.41 6.99
C VAL A 101 14.37 -11.12 6.82
N ASP A 102 13.59 -12.19 6.68
CA ASP A 102 12.17 -12.08 6.38
C ASP A 102 11.37 -12.80 7.47
N PHE A 103 10.40 -12.08 8.04
CA PHE A 103 9.51 -12.56 9.06
C PHE A 103 8.11 -12.72 8.50
N GLY A 104 7.46 -13.83 8.78
CA GLY A 104 6.05 -14.03 8.48
C GLY A 104 5.30 -14.51 9.71
N ARG A 105 3.99 -14.30 9.72
CA ARG A 105 3.12 -14.75 10.79
C ARG A 105 2.43 -16.05 10.39
N ALA A 106 2.41 -17.04 11.28
CA ALA A 106 1.64 -18.26 11.10
C ALA A 106 0.44 -18.26 12.05
N PHE A 107 -0.73 -18.64 11.53
CA PHE A 107 -1.93 -18.86 12.31
C PHE A 107 -1.89 -20.25 12.97
N THR A 108 -2.18 -20.31 14.26
CA THR A 108 -2.31 -21.56 14.99
C THR A 108 -3.79 -21.83 15.26
N LEU A 109 -4.23 -23.08 15.10
CA LEU A 109 -5.63 -23.48 15.37
C LEU A 109 -5.93 -23.59 16.87
N ALA A 110 -4.91 -23.58 17.71
CA ALA A 110 -5.06 -23.68 19.15
C ALA A 110 -5.27 -22.29 19.76
N GLU A 111 -6.40 -22.08 20.43
CA GLU A 111 -6.72 -20.83 21.16
C GLU A 111 -5.63 -20.41 22.16
N SER A 112 -4.87 -21.38 22.66
CA SER A 112 -3.80 -21.18 23.64
C SER A 112 -2.44 -20.80 23.04
N TYR A 113 -2.29 -20.81 21.72
CA TYR A 113 -1.07 -20.37 21.05
C TYR A 113 -1.33 -19.09 20.27
N PRO A 114 -0.72 -17.94 20.65
CA PRO A 114 -0.82 -16.73 19.86
C PRO A 114 -0.14 -16.94 18.51
N ASN A 115 -0.61 -16.23 17.49
CA ASN A 115 -0.01 -16.24 16.15
C ASN A 115 1.50 -16.05 16.24
N LEU A 116 2.27 -16.99 15.69
CA LEU A 116 3.72 -17.00 15.81
C LEU A 116 4.32 -16.16 14.69
N GLY A 117 5.05 -15.10 15.05
CA GLY A 117 5.99 -14.47 14.13
C GLY A 117 7.19 -15.40 13.99
N LEU A 118 7.54 -15.82 12.79
CA LEU A 118 8.64 -16.76 12.55
C LEU A 118 9.60 -16.17 11.51
N LEU A 119 10.90 -16.40 11.73
CA LEU A 119 11.92 -16.13 10.74
C LEU A 119 11.78 -17.15 9.59
N LYS A 120 11.37 -16.68 8.41
CA LYS A 120 11.14 -17.53 7.23
C LYS A 120 12.36 -17.63 6.33
N PHE A 121 13.16 -16.57 6.29
CA PHE A 121 14.34 -16.51 5.44
C PHE A 121 15.44 -15.66 6.08
N SER A 122 16.68 -16.07 5.85
CA SER A 122 17.87 -15.30 6.17
C SER A 122 18.90 -15.55 5.06
N GLY A 123 19.43 -14.48 4.47
CA GLY A 123 20.40 -14.60 3.38
C GLY A 123 21.03 -13.28 2.97
N GLY A 124 21.78 -13.33 1.86
CA GLY A 124 22.39 -12.14 1.28
C GLY A 124 21.38 -11.27 0.53
N ILE A 125 21.59 -9.95 0.55
CA ILE A 125 20.79 -9.01 -0.23
C ILE A 125 21.16 -9.15 -1.72
N PRO A 126 20.21 -9.43 -2.63
CA PRO A 126 20.50 -9.45 -4.07
C PRO A 126 21.03 -8.10 -4.55
N ALA A 127 22.01 -8.09 -5.45
CA ALA A 127 22.65 -6.85 -5.90
C ALA A 127 21.67 -5.83 -6.50
N SER A 128 20.67 -6.29 -7.25
CA SER A 128 19.59 -5.46 -7.79
C SER A 128 18.76 -4.80 -6.68
N LYS A 129 18.39 -5.58 -5.65
CA LYS A 129 17.63 -5.09 -4.50
C LYS A 129 18.46 -4.10 -3.67
N ARG A 130 19.74 -4.39 -3.48
CA ARG A 130 20.67 -3.50 -2.77
C ARG A 130 20.73 -2.12 -3.44
N LEU A 131 20.92 -2.10 -4.76
CA LEU A 131 20.93 -0.84 -5.54
C LEU A 131 19.60 -0.08 -5.41
N GLN A 132 18.46 -0.80 -5.47
CA GLN A 132 17.14 -0.19 -5.28
C GLN A 132 17.03 0.49 -3.90
N ILE A 133 17.48 -0.16 -2.84
CA ILE A 133 17.45 0.39 -1.48
C ILE A 133 18.39 1.59 -1.35
N GLU A 134 19.60 1.51 -1.90
CA GLU A 134 20.57 2.61 -1.85
C GLU A 134 20.04 3.87 -2.55
N LEU A 135 19.34 3.72 -3.68
CA LEU A 135 18.64 4.80 -4.38
C LEU A 135 17.44 5.34 -3.59
N ALA A 136 16.71 4.49 -2.88
CA ALA A 136 15.58 4.91 -2.05
C ALA A 136 16.04 5.71 -0.83
N LEU A 137 17.18 5.33 -0.23
CA LEU A 137 17.78 6.03 0.91
C LEU A 137 18.50 7.32 0.50
N ASN A 138 19.08 7.36 -0.70
CA ASN A 138 19.80 8.51 -1.25
C ASN A 138 19.23 8.86 -2.62
N PRO A 139 18.03 9.47 -2.68
CA PRO A 139 17.44 9.86 -3.95
C PRO A 139 18.40 10.82 -4.68
N PRO A 140 18.60 10.66 -6.00
CA PRO A 140 19.45 11.55 -6.76
C PRO A 140 18.94 12.99 -6.61
N GLU A 141 19.86 13.95 -6.40
CA GLU A 141 19.50 15.35 -6.38
C GLU A 141 18.75 15.69 -7.69
N PRO A 142 17.61 16.39 -7.60
CA PRO A 142 16.92 16.84 -8.79
C PRO A 142 17.91 17.68 -9.61
N PRO A 143 17.95 17.49 -10.94
CA PRO A 143 18.81 18.30 -11.78
C PRO A 143 18.51 19.78 -11.48
N PRO A 144 19.55 20.64 -11.41
CA PRO A 144 19.32 22.06 -11.22
C PRO A 144 18.30 22.51 -12.28
N PRO A 145 17.33 23.37 -11.90
CA PRO A 145 16.36 23.88 -12.85
C PRO A 145 17.12 24.42 -14.07
N PRO A 146 16.65 24.17 -15.31
CA PRO A 146 17.33 24.65 -16.49
C PRO A 146 17.63 26.12 -16.29
N ALA A 147 18.91 26.49 -16.41
CA ALA A 147 19.33 27.87 -16.29
C ALA A 147 18.44 28.67 -17.23
N VAL A 148 17.60 29.54 -16.67
CA VAL A 148 16.76 30.43 -17.45
C VAL A 148 17.73 31.25 -18.29
N THR A 149 17.83 30.92 -19.57
CA THR A 149 18.57 31.72 -20.53
C THR A 149 17.85 33.05 -20.56
N THR A 150 18.43 34.04 -19.88
CA THR A 150 17.96 35.42 -19.86
C THR A 150 18.02 35.94 -21.29
N GLN A 151 16.98 35.68 -22.08
CA GLN A 151 16.71 36.50 -23.25
C GLN A 151 16.49 37.93 -22.73
N PRO A 152 17.08 38.96 -23.37
CA PRO A 152 16.84 40.34 -22.98
C PRO A 152 15.37 40.68 -23.28
N GLN A 153 14.52 40.50 -22.27
CA GLN A 153 13.12 40.86 -22.30
C GLN A 153 13.00 42.34 -21.85
N PRO A 154 12.21 43.17 -22.55
CA PRO A 154 12.00 44.56 -22.16
C PRO A 154 11.45 44.65 -20.74
N GLU A 155 11.93 45.62 -19.97
CA GLU A 155 11.63 45.89 -18.56
C GLU A 155 10.16 45.66 -18.20
N ALA A 156 9.86 44.47 -17.68
CA ALA A 156 8.66 44.19 -16.90
C ALA A 156 9.10 43.94 -15.47
N GLN A 157 8.67 44.83 -14.57
CA GLN A 157 9.03 44.88 -13.16
C GLN A 157 8.90 43.50 -12.50
N ALA A 158 10.03 43.00 -11.99
CA ALA A 158 10.10 41.75 -11.26
C ALA A 158 9.47 41.90 -9.87
N SER A 159 8.31 41.28 -9.66
CA SER A 159 7.77 41.03 -8.32
C SER A 159 8.70 40.03 -7.62
N GLN A 160 9.47 40.51 -6.64
CA GLN A 160 10.29 39.65 -5.80
C GLN A 160 9.40 38.67 -5.00
N PRO A 161 9.84 37.43 -4.77
CA PRO A 161 9.13 36.50 -3.90
C PRO A 161 9.18 37.01 -2.45
N THR A 162 8.08 37.61 -2.01
CA THR A 162 7.88 38.03 -0.62
C THR A 162 7.90 36.79 0.27
N LYS A 163 8.85 36.72 1.20
CA LYS A 163 8.84 35.67 2.23
C LYS A 163 7.53 35.80 3.03
N PRO A 164 6.76 34.72 3.21
CA PRO A 164 5.51 34.79 3.94
C PRO A 164 5.76 35.26 5.36
N SER A 165 4.88 36.12 5.87
CA SER A 165 4.99 36.60 7.24
C SER A 165 4.74 35.46 8.23
N LEU A 166 5.19 35.61 9.48
CA LEU A 166 4.93 34.62 10.53
C LEU A 166 3.42 34.40 10.72
N GLU A 167 2.61 35.45 10.58
CA GLU A 167 1.15 35.39 10.69
C GLU A 167 0.54 34.54 9.57
N GLU A 168 1.02 34.67 8.33
CA GLU A 168 0.56 33.84 7.22
C GLU A 168 0.93 32.36 7.42
N LEU A 169 2.10 32.09 8.00
CA LEU A 169 2.51 30.73 8.34
C LEU A 169 1.62 30.13 9.44
N VAL A 170 1.31 30.89 10.49
CA VAL A 170 0.40 30.45 11.57
C VAL A 170 -0.99 30.16 11.01
N ALA A 171 -1.55 31.07 10.20
CA ALA A 171 -2.87 30.87 9.58
C ALA A 171 -2.90 29.64 8.67
N ARG A 172 -1.81 29.34 7.95
CA ARG A 172 -1.71 28.13 7.11
C ARG A 172 -1.63 26.85 7.95
N VAL A 173 -0.98 26.88 9.10
CA VAL A 173 -0.89 25.75 10.03
C VAL A 173 -2.26 25.49 10.68
N GLU A 174 -2.96 26.53 11.13
CA GLU A 174 -4.31 26.39 11.70
C GLU A 174 -5.29 25.82 10.67
N ALA A 175 -5.31 26.36 9.45
CA ALA A 175 -6.15 25.83 8.38
C ALA A 175 -5.77 24.39 7.98
N ALA A 176 -4.51 23.98 8.15
CA ALA A 176 -4.10 22.59 7.97
C ALA A 176 -4.59 21.69 9.11
N ALA A 177 -4.54 22.17 10.35
CA ALA A 177 -5.04 21.45 11.52
C ALA A 177 -6.57 21.22 11.42
N ASP A 178 -7.34 22.24 11.02
CA ASP A 178 -8.79 22.11 10.85
C ASP A 178 -9.17 21.08 9.78
N ARG A 179 -8.43 21.07 8.65
CA ARG A 179 -8.62 20.04 7.61
C ARG A 179 -8.27 18.65 8.10
N ALA A 180 -7.23 18.52 8.92
CA ALA A 180 -6.85 17.23 9.50
C ALA A 180 -7.91 16.73 10.49
N ALA A 181 -8.49 17.62 11.31
CA ALA A 181 -9.58 17.27 12.23
C ALA A 181 -10.83 16.81 11.47
N ALA A 182 -11.26 17.55 10.44
CA ALA A 182 -12.41 17.17 9.61
C ALA A 182 -12.21 15.82 8.92
N ALA A 183 -11.00 15.55 8.39
CA ALA A 183 -10.66 14.27 7.77
C ALA A 183 -10.70 13.10 8.77
N ALA A 184 -10.28 13.33 10.03
CA ALA A 184 -10.34 12.31 11.07
C ALA A 184 -11.79 11.96 11.45
N GLU A 185 -12.67 12.96 11.56
CA GLU A 185 -14.11 12.73 11.82
C GLU A 185 -14.79 11.98 10.66
N ASP A 186 -14.45 12.30 9.41
CA ASP A 186 -14.93 11.57 8.24
C ASP A 186 -14.48 10.10 8.27
N ALA A 187 -13.23 9.83 8.66
CA ALA A 187 -12.70 8.48 8.78
C ALA A 187 -13.43 7.66 9.86
N VAL A 188 -13.75 8.28 11.01
CA VAL A 188 -14.55 7.62 12.07
C VAL A 188 -15.95 7.27 11.55
N ARG A 189 -16.63 8.22 10.90
CA ARG A 189 -17.97 7.97 10.31
C ARG A 189 -17.94 6.85 9.26
N GLN A 190 -16.89 6.76 8.46
CA GLN A 190 -16.73 5.67 7.49
C GLN A 190 -16.48 4.32 8.17
N SER A 191 -15.69 4.29 9.24
CA SER A 191 -15.46 3.08 10.04
C SER A 191 -16.76 2.55 10.66
N GLU A 192 -17.56 3.42 11.29
CA GLU A 192 -18.86 3.05 11.87
C GLU A 192 -19.87 2.58 10.81
N ALA A 193 -19.83 3.16 9.61
CA ALA A 193 -20.65 2.70 8.49
C ALA A 193 -20.23 1.30 8.02
N ALA A 194 -18.93 1.03 7.95
CA ALA A 194 -18.39 -0.28 7.59
C ALA A 194 -18.75 -1.36 8.63
N GLU A 195 -18.65 -1.05 9.92
CA GLU A 195 -19.05 -1.97 11.00
C GLU A 195 -20.53 -2.33 10.92
N ARG A 196 -21.41 -1.33 10.71
CA ARG A 196 -22.85 -1.59 10.51
C ARG A 196 -23.14 -2.44 9.28
N ALA A 197 -22.38 -2.26 8.20
CA ALA A 197 -22.51 -3.09 7.01
C ALA A 197 -22.08 -4.54 7.28
N ALA A 198 -20.95 -4.74 7.97
CA ALA A 198 -20.47 -6.07 8.36
C ALA A 198 -21.48 -6.81 9.27
N ASN A 199 -22.02 -6.12 10.28
CA ASN A 199 -23.04 -6.70 11.17
C ASN A 199 -24.30 -7.12 10.40
N ARG A 200 -24.76 -6.33 9.42
CA ARG A 200 -25.88 -6.73 8.54
C ARG A 200 -25.56 -7.98 7.72
N THR A 201 -24.32 -8.11 7.23
CA THR A 201 -23.93 -9.31 6.48
C THR A 201 -23.99 -10.55 7.36
N VAL A 202 -23.52 -10.47 8.61
CA VAL A 202 -23.64 -11.57 9.59
C VAL A 202 -25.10 -11.95 9.82
N GLU A 203 -25.98 -10.97 10.09
CA GLU A 203 -27.42 -11.23 10.28
C GLU A 203 -28.09 -11.90 9.07
N ILE A 204 -27.68 -11.53 7.84
CA ILE A 204 -28.20 -12.15 6.61
C ILE A 204 -27.73 -13.60 6.50
N VAL A 205 -26.45 -13.87 6.78
CA VAL A 205 -25.89 -15.22 6.75
C VAL A 205 -26.59 -16.12 7.76
N ASP A 206 -26.79 -15.65 8.99
CA ASP A 206 -27.51 -16.40 10.03
C ASP A 206 -28.94 -16.73 9.60
N ARG A 207 -29.65 -15.76 9.01
CA ARG A 207 -31.01 -15.99 8.48
C ARG A 207 -31.04 -17.02 7.35
N LEU A 208 -30.05 -17.01 6.45
CA LEU A 208 -29.95 -17.98 5.37
C LEU A 208 -29.66 -19.39 5.91
N LEU A 209 -28.80 -19.50 6.92
CA LEU A 209 -28.53 -20.77 7.60
C LEU A 209 -29.81 -21.32 8.26
N GLU A 210 -30.53 -20.51 9.04
CA GLU A 210 -31.79 -20.92 9.65
C GLU A 210 -32.84 -21.36 8.62
N GLN A 211 -32.93 -20.66 7.48
CA GLN A 211 -33.84 -21.03 6.39
C GLN A 211 -33.44 -22.37 5.75
N SER A 212 -32.14 -22.62 5.56
CA SER A 212 -31.66 -23.88 5.01
C SER A 212 -31.97 -25.07 5.93
N GLU A 213 -31.83 -24.90 7.25
CA GLU A 213 -32.16 -25.94 8.22
C GLU A 213 -33.65 -26.26 8.28
N ARG A 214 -34.52 -25.25 8.11
CA ARG A 214 -35.97 -25.44 8.04
C ARG A 214 -36.40 -26.17 6.77
N GLN A 215 -35.71 -25.97 5.65
CA GLN A 215 -36.00 -26.67 4.39
C GLN A 215 -35.54 -28.14 4.40
N ALA A 216 -34.58 -28.48 5.25
CA ALA A 216 -34.06 -29.84 5.38
C ALA A 216 -34.89 -30.75 6.31
N ARG A 217 -35.88 -30.20 7.02
CA ARG A 217 -36.81 -30.92 7.90
C ARG A 217 -38.15 -31.14 7.23
#